data_AF-A0AAN6TQX8-F1
#
_entry.id   AF-A0AAN6TQX8-F1
#
_cell.length_a   1.000
_cell.length_b   1.000
_cell.length_c   1.000
_cell.angle_alpha   90.00
_cell.angle_beta   90.00
_cell.angle_gamma   90.00
#
_symmetry.space_group_name_H-M   'P 1'
#
loop_
_entity.id
_entity.type
_entity.pdbx_description
1 polymer ?
#
loop_
_entity_poly.entity_id
_entity_poly.type
_entity_poly.pdbx_seq_one_letter_code
_entity_poly.pdbx_strand_id
1 'polypeptide(L)'
;MDRGDRNGRKRPAGPEQGAARSKRTRLADPSPPPTRPVSARADEPLFGRLNAAATVEEAEERRRIVAYLAGKLPTIQSINSEDAKLVITAEGGGKRTTEEAESPPHPSYQTTRRLGVIHNRTEEWRFVGCELCFATTGQREPDHGLEDCERWETSEAARRLLNWLEGLNIPRYYGQRGACAICGHGWVVCDEMRKGFQLEEAAGRRPEDRARLAGLAAAYDSAKGRDGFCGNRSVVRRMMAALLTYDDQILGKVLTRLVLDHFGVDLGIEKEAKAWFEQRVRSTDGYWVPRQLHALDLLILAFDWRLEQRRSPKAATVGTPELAWDNGVEVENWREALNWLRGRCSFCAGRGLGEGQIRHALRQCHRGGAQKVREDMGDLLYGRDYEPAGGCRVCHLPRDFCSRWEDQGGGRWMERQSGACSYDRNLLYDGIVGFSTCGVAAYKEELLDQIDAYFMDEGEDPPGYYDDEAAVSWLTQPLLVAGVCASQMVRQLAIWVRASEAFSRHVVPPPAGEGHGEGQGQGEGEDEGESETGSIGEAFCAEFEAAARAIKEKDAAAAALISD
;
A
#
# COMPACT_ATOMS: atom_id res chain seq x y z
N MET A 1 -9.80 53.75 -27.54
CA MET A 1 -9.95 54.32 -28.89
C MET A 1 -8.64 54.13 -29.61
N ASP A 2 -8.74 53.60 -30.83
CA ASP A 2 -7.73 53.39 -31.89
C ASP A 2 -6.52 52.49 -31.58
N ARG A 3 -6.44 51.30 -32.22
CA ARG A 3 -6.03 51.02 -33.63
C ARG A 3 -4.57 51.41 -33.83
N GLY A 4 -3.67 50.61 -34.37
CA GLY A 4 -3.69 49.44 -35.23
C GLY A 4 -2.26 49.36 -35.78
N ASP A 5 -1.65 48.20 -35.95
CA ASP A 5 -1.75 47.30 -37.11
C ASP A 5 -0.38 47.21 -37.80
N ARG A 6 0.09 45.96 -37.95
CA ARG A 6 0.77 45.34 -39.10
C ARG A 6 1.88 46.09 -39.85
N ASN A 7 3.04 45.42 -39.94
CA ASN A 7 3.63 44.85 -41.17
C ASN A 7 5.02 44.28 -40.78
N GLY A 8 5.47 43.09 -41.13
CA GLY A 8 5.21 42.29 -42.32
C GLY A 8 6.27 42.58 -43.39
N ARG A 9 7.39 41.83 -43.40
CA ARG A 9 7.94 41.10 -44.57
C ARG A 9 9.47 40.84 -44.53
N LYS A 10 9.77 39.56 -44.83
CA LYS A 10 10.76 39.02 -45.78
C LYS A 10 12.26 39.01 -45.42
N ARG A 11 12.73 37.76 -45.27
CA ARG A 11 14.09 37.26 -45.55
C ARG A 11 14.67 37.74 -46.89
N PRO A 12 15.99 37.66 -47.02
CA PRO A 12 16.61 37.01 -48.18
C PRO A 12 17.58 35.87 -47.79
N ALA A 13 17.94 35.11 -48.83
CA ALA A 13 18.66 33.83 -48.83
C ALA A 13 20.17 33.96 -48.54
N GLY A 14 20.80 32.81 -48.20
CA GLY A 14 22.25 32.64 -47.97
C GLY A 14 23.12 32.81 -49.24
N PRO A 15 24.44 32.55 -49.14
CA PRO A 15 24.90 31.17 -49.33
C PRO A 15 26.16 30.72 -48.54
N GLU A 16 26.26 29.39 -48.42
CA GLU A 16 27.44 28.50 -48.60
C GLU A 16 28.69 28.50 -47.68
N GLN A 17 28.87 27.31 -47.09
CA GLN A 17 30.06 26.43 -47.07
C GLN A 17 31.27 26.74 -46.15
N GLY A 18 31.55 25.76 -45.28
CA GLY A 18 32.77 25.64 -44.49
C GLY A 18 32.72 24.43 -43.55
N ALA A 19 33.06 23.25 -44.08
CA ALA A 19 32.99 21.97 -43.39
C ALA A 19 34.16 21.74 -42.40
N ALA A 20 33.87 21.16 -41.23
CA ALA A 20 34.84 20.39 -40.46
C ALA A 20 34.15 19.15 -39.83
N ARG A 21 34.57 17.98 -40.32
CA ARG A 21 34.17 16.63 -39.93
C ARG A 21 34.48 16.34 -38.46
N SER A 22 33.52 15.80 -37.72
CA SER A 22 33.78 14.84 -36.64
C SER A 22 32.91 13.60 -36.84
N LYS A 23 33.57 12.44 -36.94
CA LYS A 23 32.97 11.13 -37.24
C LYS A 23 32.16 10.65 -36.03
N ARG A 24 30.84 10.53 -36.17
CA ARG A 24 30.00 9.71 -35.30
C ARG A 24 29.63 8.43 -36.06
N THR A 25 30.15 7.31 -35.58
CA THR A 25 29.80 5.96 -36.02
C THR A 25 28.31 5.75 -35.78
N ARG A 26 27.52 5.53 -36.84
CA ARG A 26 26.12 5.10 -36.74
C ARG A 26 26.12 3.62 -36.36
N LEU A 27 25.68 3.31 -35.15
CA LEU A 27 25.09 2.01 -34.85
C LEU A 27 23.74 1.96 -35.60
N ALA A 28 23.47 0.84 -36.25
CA ALA A 28 22.25 0.62 -37.02
C ALA A 28 21.04 0.63 -36.09
N ASP A 29 19.99 1.37 -36.48
CA ASP A 29 18.68 1.26 -35.86
C ASP A 29 18.14 -0.16 -36.06
N PRO A 30 17.64 -0.85 -35.01
CA PRO A 30 16.90 -2.09 -35.20
C PRO A 30 15.54 -1.76 -35.84
N SER A 31 15.24 -2.44 -36.96
CA SER A 31 13.96 -2.35 -37.66
C SER A 31 12.78 -2.56 -36.70
N PRO A 32 11.67 -1.83 -36.86
CA PRO A 32 10.47 -2.06 -36.07
C PRO A 32 9.93 -3.48 -36.34
N PRO A 33 9.40 -4.18 -35.32
CA PRO A 33 8.80 -5.49 -35.53
C PRO A 33 7.55 -5.35 -36.42
N PRO A 34 7.16 -6.41 -37.15
CA PRO A 34 6.05 -6.36 -38.08
C PRO A 34 4.75 -6.08 -37.31
N THR A 35 4.15 -4.92 -37.56
CA THR A 35 2.80 -4.58 -37.09
C THR A 35 1.79 -5.56 -37.68
N ARG A 36 1.32 -6.50 -36.86
CA ARG A 36 0.08 -7.25 -37.15
C ARG A 36 -1.11 -6.29 -37.05
N PRO A 37 -2.13 -6.42 -37.92
CA PRO A 37 -3.25 -5.49 -37.96
C PRO A 37 -4.10 -5.57 -36.68
N VAL A 38 -4.42 -4.41 -36.13
CA VAL A 38 -5.09 -4.14 -34.84
C VAL A 38 -6.60 -4.45 -34.85
N SER A 39 -7.17 -5.07 -35.88
CA SER A 39 -8.63 -5.08 -36.09
C SER A 39 -9.38 -6.38 -35.76
N ALA A 40 -8.94 -7.20 -34.79
CA ALA A 40 -9.62 -8.47 -34.48
C ALA A 40 -9.91 -8.75 -32.99
N ARG A 41 -9.71 -7.79 -32.07
CA ARG A 41 -9.68 -8.08 -30.64
C ARG A 41 -11.00 -7.93 -29.86
N ALA A 42 -12.07 -7.37 -30.45
CA ALA A 42 -13.32 -7.10 -29.71
C ALA A 42 -14.06 -8.37 -29.21
N ASP A 43 -13.82 -9.54 -29.81
CA ASP A 43 -14.55 -10.81 -29.53
C ASP A 43 -13.77 -11.81 -28.64
N GLU A 44 -12.74 -11.34 -27.94
CA GLU A 44 -11.97 -12.17 -27.03
C GLU A 44 -12.69 -12.28 -25.66
N PRO A 45 -12.87 -13.48 -25.09
CA PRO A 45 -13.60 -13.63 -23.83
C PRO A 45 -12.86 -12.95 -22.69
N LEU A 46 -13.63 -12.36 -21.77
CA LEU A 46 -13.14 -11.57 -20.63
C LEU A 46 -12.13 -12.32 -19.74
N PHE A 47 -12.27 -13.65 -19.63
CA PHE A 47 -11.43 -14.50 -18.76
C PHE A 47 -10.59 -15.53 -19.55
N GLY A 48 -10.48 -15.34 -20.87
CA GLY A 48 -9.79 -16.26 -21.77
C GLY A 48 -10.62 -17.47 -22.20
N ARG A 49 -10.27 -18.08 -23.35
CA ARG A 49 -10.91 -19.31 -23.82
C ARG A 49 -10.27 -20.52 -23.13
N LEU A 50 -11.08 -21.33 -22.43
CA LEU A 50 -10.63 -22.62 -21.87
C LEU A 50 -9.99 -23.52 -22.95
N ASN A 51 -10.53 -23.48 -24.17
CA ASN A 51 -10.13 -24.31 -25.31
C ASN A 51 -9.25 -23.58 -26.34
N ALA A 52 -8.61 -22.44 -25.98
CA ALA A 52 -7.56 -21.88 -26.82
C ALA A 52 -6.43 -22.91 -27.01
N ALA A 53 -5.71 -22.85 -28.14
CA ALA A 53 -4.55 -23.69 -28.42
C ALA A 53 -3.45 -23.42 -27.37
N ALA A 54 -3.52 -24.13 -26.25
CA ALA A 54 -2.55 -24.09 -25.17
C ALA A 54 -1.39 -25.02 -25.53
N THR A 55 -0.16 -24.66 -25.15
CA THR A 55 0.92 -25.65 -25.17
C THR A 55 0.62 -26.76 -24.15
N VAL A 56 1.27 -27.91 -24.31
CA VAL A 56 1.11 -29.03 -23.38
C VAL A 56 1.55 -28.60 -21.97
N GLU A 57 2.62 -27.79 -21.86
CA GLU A 57 3.09 -27.27 -20.58
C GLU A 57 2.06 -26.35 -19.92
N GLU A 58 1.45 -25.42 -20.67
CA GLU A 58 0.45 -24.49 -20.12
C GLU A 58 -0.81 -25.25 -19.65
N ALA A 59 -1.25 -26.26 -20.41
CA ALA A 59 -2.38 -27.10 -20.02
C ALA A 59 -2.10 -27.95 -18.76
N GLU A 60 -0.85 -28.40 -18.59
CA GLU A 60 -0.43 -29.11 -17.37
C GLU A 60 -0.34 -28.18 -16.17
N GLU A 61 0.25 -26.99 -16.34
CA GLU A 61 0.35 -25.98 -15.29
C GLU A 61 -1.04 -25.58 -14.79
N ARG A 62 -1.98 -25.28 -15.69
CA ARG A 62 -3.38 -24.99 -15.34
C ARG A 62 -3.99 -26.11 -14.49
N ARG A 63 -3.75 -27.39 -14.83
CA ARG A 63 -4.24 -28.53 -14.05
C ARG A 63 -3.64 -28.59 -12.65
N ARG A 64 -2.34 -28.29 -12.50
CA ARG A 64 -1.68 -28.25 -11.18
C ARG A 64 -2.25 -27.13 -10.30
N ILE A 65 -2.48 -25.95 -10.87
CA ILE A 65 -3.09 -24.83 -10.13
C ILE A 65 -4.52 -25.18 -9.70
N VAL A 66 -5.34 -25.74 -10.60
CA VAL A 66 -6.70 -26.19 -10.27
C VAL A 66 -6.68 -27.21 -9.12
N ALA A 67 -5.79 -28.20 -9.19
CA ALA A 67 -5.63 -29.20 -8.14
C ALA A 67 -5.20 -28.59 -6.79
N TYR A 68 -4.26 -27.64 -6.82
CA TYR A 68 -3.82 -26.89 -5.64
C TYR A 68 -4.96 -26.09 -4.99
N LEU A 69 -5.84 -25.50 -5.81
CA LEU A 69 -6.96 -24.69 -5.33
C LEU A 69 -8.18 -25.51 -4.89
N ALA A 70 -8.40 -26.71 -5.43
CA ALA A 70 -9.59 -27.51 -5.15
C ALA A 70 -9.84 -27.77 -3.64
N GLY A 71 -8.77 -27.96 -2.85
CA GLY A 71 -8.85 -28.10 -1.39
C GLY A 71 -8.87 -26.79 -0.60
N LYS A 72 -8.73 -25.65 -1.28
CA LYS A 72 -8.64 -24.29 -0.72
C LYS A 72 -9.83 -23.42 -1.10
N LEU A 73 -10.82 -23.98 -1.79
CA LEU A 73 -12.07 -23.30 -2.01
C LEU A 73 -12.76 -23.11 -0.66
N PRO A 74 -13.17 -21.89 -0.30
CA PRO A 74 -13.93 -21.70 0.92
C PRO A 74 -15.19 -22.57 0.85
N THR A 75 -15.53 -23.24 1.95
CA THR A 75 -16.80 -23.94 2.08
C THR A 75 -17.91 -22.90 2.13
N ILE A 76 -18.41 -22.54 0.96
CA ILE A 76 -19.49 -21.58 0.80
C ILE A 76 -20.79 -22.37 0.97
N GLN A 77 -21.64 -21.98 1.92
CA GLN A 77 -22.99 -22.51 2.00
C GLN A 77 -23.71 -22.21 0.68
N SER A 78 -24.22 -23.26 0.03
CA SER A 78 -24.98 -23.11 -1.21
C SER A 78 -26.22 -22.27 -0.93
N ILE A 79 -26.28 -21.10 -1.55
CA ILE A 79 -27.45 -20.22 -1.54
C ILE A 79 -28.54 -20.95 -2.33
N ASN A 80 -29.63 -21.33 -1.67
CA ASN A 80 -30.79 -21.86 -2.38
C ASN A 80 -31.61 -20.72 -3.02
N SER A 81 -32.65 -21.06 -3.79
CA SER A 81 -33.49 -20.07 -4.49
C SER A 81 -34.23 -19.09 -3.56
N GLU A 82 -34.33 -19.39 -2.27
CA GLU A 82 -34.89 -18.50 -1.25
C GLU A 82 -33.81 -17.60 -0.63
N ASP A 83 -32.58 -18.10 -0.46
CA ASP A 83 -31.44 -17.30 0.02
C ASP A 83 -31.04 -16.22 -1.00
N ALA A 84 -31.22 -16.49 -2.31
CA ALA A 84 -31.05 -15.51 -3.38
C ALA A 84 -32.10 -14.39 -3.33
N LYS A 85 -33.26 -14.63 -2.68
CA LYS A 85 -34.32 -13.65 -2.45
C LYS A 85 -34.16 -12.89 -1.13
N LEU A 86 -33.29 -13.36 -0.23
CA LEU A 86 -33.07 -12.81 1.12
C LEU A 86 -31.92 -11.80 1.21
N VAL A 87 -31.53 -11.18 0.08
CA VAL A 87 -30.83 -9.89 0.16
C VAL A 87 -31.87 -8.85 0.59
N ILE A 88 -31.90 -8.58 1.90
CA ILE A 88 -32.72 -7.64 2.69
C ILE A 88 -33.52 -8.43 3.74
N THR A 89 -33.00 -8.45 4.97
CA THR A 89 -33.59 -7.78 6.15
C THR A 89 -32.57 -7.84 7.29
N ALA A 90 -32.35 -6.70 7.94
CA ALA A 90 -31.63 -6.62 9.20
C ALA A 90 -32.43 -7.33 10.30
N GLU A 91 -31.74 -8.03 11.19
CA GLU A 91 -31.95 -8.15 12.65
C GLU A 91 -31.39 -9.48 13.18
N GLY A 92 -30.73 -9.42 14.35
CA GLY A 92 -30.51 -10.58 15.20
C GLY A 92 -29.05 -10.81 15.62
N GLY A 93 -28.62 -10.09 16.66
CA GLY A 93 -27.43 -10.46 17.43
C GLY A 93 -27.67 -11.71 18.28
N GLY A 94 -26.61 -12.53 18.43
CA GLY A 94 -26.61 -13.71 19.30
C GLY A 94 -25.23 -13.91 19.94
N LYS A 95 -25.20 -13.97 21.27
CA LYS A 95 -24.02 -14.18 22.14
C LYS A 95 -23.34 -15.53 21.84
N ARG A 96 -22.00 -15.54 21.76
CA ARG A 96 -21.16 -16.75 21.78
C ARG A 96 -20.78 -17.12 23.21
N THR A 97 -20.80 -18.42 23.53
CA THR A 97 -20.34 -19.00 24.81
C THR A 97 -19.00 -19.70 24.65
N THR A 98 -18.31 -19.89 25.78
CA THR A 98 -16.86 -20.04 25.96
C THR A 98 -16.32 -21.49 25.97
N GLU A 99 -16.81 -22.41 25.13
CA GLU A 99 -16.43 -23.84 25.19
C GLU A 99 -15.73 -24.40 23.92
N GLU A 100 -14.97 -23.60 23.17
CA GLU A 100 -14.31 -24.04 21.91
C GLU A 100 -12.77 -24.01 21.96
N ALA A 101 -12.13 -24.61 22.97
CA ALA A 101 -10.66 -24.56 23.11
C ALA A 101 -9.87 -25.80 22.62
N GLU A 102 -10.51 -26.88 22.17
CA GLU A 102 -9.79 -28.12 21.76
C GLU A 102 -10.28 -28.76 20.45
N SER A 103 -10.79 -27.97 19.50
CA SER A 103 -11.13 -28.45 18.15
C SER A 103 -10.17 -27.90 17.09
N PRO A 104 -9.94 -28.63 15.97
CA PRO A 104 -9.24 -28.07 14.81
C PRO A 104 -9.88 -26.73 14.41
N PRO A 105 -9.09 -25.73 13.97
CA PRO A 105 -9.55 -24.35 13.85
C PRO A 105 -10.85 -24.31 13.06
N HIS A 106 -11.91 -23.88 13.73
CA HIS A 106 -13.25 -23.83 13.16
C HIS A 106 -13.20 -23.08 11.82
N PRO A 107 -13.96 -23.48 10.77
CA PRO A 107 -13.93 -22.85 9.45
C PRO A 107 -14.16 -21.33 9.44
N SER A 108 -14.64 -20.77 10.55
CA SER A 108 -14.69 -19.35 10.90
C SER A 108 -13.32 -18.67 10.89
N TYR A 109 -12.37 -19.25 11.62
CA TYR A 109 -11.01 -18.72 11.76
C TYR A 109 -10.27 -18.72 10.42
N GLN A 110 -10.59 -19.65 9.52
CA GLN A 110 -10.02 -19.69 8.18
C GLN A 110 -10.51 -18.54 7.30
N THR A 111 -11.78 -18.13 7.39
CA THR A 111 -12.31 -17.02 6.58
C THR A 111 -11.74 -15.68 7.05
N THR A 112 -11.69 -15.45 8.36
CA THR A 112 -11.10 -14.21 8.92
C THR A 112 -9.62 -14.09 8.57
N ARG A 113 -8.85 -15.17 8.69
CA ARG A 113 -7.42 -15.20 8.27
C ARG A 113 -7.26 -14.92 6.78
N ARG A 114 -8.07 -15.53 5.91
CA ARG A 114 -7.99 -15.32 4.46
C ARG A 114 -8.38 -13.90 4.06
N LEU A 115 -9.41 -13.34 4.68
CA LEU A 115 -9.74 -11.93 4.51
C LEU A 115 -8.53 -11.06 4.94
N GLY A 116 -7.91 -11.32 6.10
CA GLY A 116 -6.67 -10.65 6.52
C GLY A 116 -5.56 -10.67 5.46
N VAL A 117 -5.33 -11.83 4.81
CA VAL A 117 -4.37 -11.93 3.70
C VAL A 117 -4.74 -11.03 2.51
N ILE A 118 -6.02 -11.00 2.11
CA ILE A 118 -6.49 -10.12 1.03
C ILE A 118 -6.25 -8.65 1.41
N HIS A 119 -6.39 -8.29 2.69
CA HIS A 119 -6.19 -6.91 3.13
C HIS A 119 -4.73 -6.50 2.93
N ASN A 120 -3.82 -7.30 3.46
CA ASN A 120 -2.40 -7.07 3.37
C ASN A 120 -1.97 -6.92 1.90
N ARG A 121 -2.49 -7.78 1.02
CA ARG A 121 -2.27 -7.68 -0.43
C ARG A 121 -2.86 -6.42 -1.04
N THR A 122 -4.06 -6.01 -0.61
CA THR A 122 -4.69 -4.78 -1.10
C THR A 122 -3.89 -3.54 -0.69
N GLU A 123 -3.36 -3.48 0.53
CA GLU A 123 -2.49 -2.38 0.97
C GLU A 123 -1.16 -2.37 0.21
N GLU A 124 -0.54 -3.53 0.01
CA GLU A 124 0.69 -3.66 -0.77
C GLU A 124 0.51 -3.15 -2.21
N TRP A 125 -0.58 -3.58 -2.86
CA TRP A 125 -0.87 -3.26 -4.26
C TRP A 125 -1.39 -1.83 -4.45
N ARG A 126 -1.90 -1.16 -3.40
CA ARG A 126 -2.43 0.21 -3.49
C ARG A 126 -1.43 1.20 -4.11
N PHE A 127 -0.14 1.01 -3.85
CA PHE A 127 0.92 1.95 -4.25
C PHE A 127 1.85 1.41 -5.34
N VAL A 128 1.46 0.34 -6.04
CA VAL A 128 2.30 -0.23 -7.12
C VAL A 128 2.22 0.58 -8.42
N GLY A 129 1.25 1.49 -8.54
CA GLY A 129 0.95 2.16 -9.80
C GLY A 129 0.21 1.21 -10.73
N CYS A 130 0.88 0.74 -11.78
CA CYS A 130 0.27 -0.23 -12.70
C CYS A 130 0.34 -1.66 -12.16
N GLU A 131 -0.81 -2.21 -11.74
CA GLU A 131 -0.94 -3.55 -11.18
C GLU A 131 -0.52 -4.65 -12.17
N LEU A 132 -0.74 -4.46 -13.48
CA LEU A 132 -0.32 -5.43 -14.51
C LEU A 132 1.20 -5.46 -14.67
N CYS A 133 1.85 -4.28 -14.69
CA CYS A 133 3.30 -4.21 -14.69
C CYS A 133 3.87 -4.84 -13.42
N PHE A 134 3.30 -4.53 -12.26
CA PHE A 134 3.74 -5.12 -10.99
C PHE A 134 3.61 -6.65 -10.99
N ALA A 135 2.48 -7.20 -11.43
CA ALA A 135 2.28 -8.65 -11.53
C ALA A 135 3.29 -9.31 -12.49
N THR A 136 3.71 -8.57 -13.54
CA THR A 136 4.58 -9.10 -14.60
C THR A 136 6.08 -8.93 -14.30
N THR A 137 6.52 -7.81 -13.73
CA THR A 137 7.95 -7.53 -13.52
C THR A 137 8.37 -7.62 -12.07
N GLY A 138 7.40 -7.57 -11.16
CA GLY A 138 7.63 -7.42 -9.74
C GLY A 138 8.12 -6.09 -9.26
N GLN A 139 8.22 -5.13 -10.17
CA GLN A 139 8.64 -3.78 -9.85
C GLN A 139 7.42 -2.89 -9.74
N ARG A 140 7.43 -2.00 -8.74
CA ARG A 140 6.44 -0.93 -8.63
C ARG A 140 6.66 0.07 -9.77
N GLU A 141 5.58 0.45 -10.42
CA GLU A 141 5.54 1.33 -11.59
C GLU A 141 4.55 2.48 -11.35
N PRO A 142 4.86 3.39 -10.40
CA PRO A 142 3.95 4.41 -9.89
C PRO A 142 3.61 5.51 -10.89
N ASP A 143 4.31 5.59 -12.01
CA ASP A 143 4.22 6.70 -12.97
C ASP A 143 3.12 6.51 -14.02
N HIS A 144 2.41 5.38 -13.98
CA HIS A 144 1.20 5.14 -14.77
C HIS A 144 0.26 4.16 -14.06
N GLY A 145 -1.03 4.23 -14.36
CA GLY A 145 -2.03 3.28 -13.88
C GLY A 145 -2.24 2.11 -14.84
N LEU A 146 -3.04 1.14 -14.42
CA LEU A 146 -3.51 0.04 -15.28
C LEU A 146 -4.34 0.56 -16.47
N GLU A 147 -5.06 1.66 -16.24
CA GLU A 147 -5.93 2.36 -17.18
C GLU A 147 -5.18 2.90 -18.40
N ASP A 148 -3.89 3.21 -18.25
CA ASP A 148 -3.05 3.81 -19.30
C ASP A 148 -1.93 2.87 -19.76
N CYS A 149 -1.90 1.62 -19.27
CA CYS A 149 -0.78 0.70 -19.52
C CYS A 149 -0.77 0.19 -20.97
N GLU A 150 0.28 0.47 -21.75
CA GLU A 150 0.41 -0.06 -23.11
C GLU A 150 1.61 -1.03 -23.27
N ARG A 151 2.22 -1.44 -22.16
CA ARG A 151 3.51 -2.14 -22.16
C ARG A 151 3.42 -3.63 -22.53
N TRP A 152 2.27 -4.26 -22.29
CA TRP A 152 2.08 -5.70 -22.45
C TRP A 152 1.03 -6.02 -23.50
N GLU A 153 1.15 -7.18 -24.15
CA GLU A 153 0.14 -7.64 -25.12
C GLU A 153 -1.26 -7.77 -24.49
N THR A 154 -1.32 -8.11 -23.20
CA THR A 154 -2.54 -8.27 -22.41
C THR A 154 -3.10 -6.96 -21.85
N SER A 155 -2.44 -5.81 -22.06
CA SER A 155 -2.87 -4.55 -21.45
C SER A 155 -4.26 -4.09 -21.92
N GLU A 156 -4.59 -4.32 -23.19
CA GLU A 156 -5.93 -4.03 -23.72
C GLU A 156 -7.00 -4.93 -23.09
N ALA A 157 -6.69 -6.20 -22.83
CA ALA A 157 -7.58 -7.10 -22.12
C ALA A 157 -7.76 -6.66 -20.66
N ALA A 158 -6.68 -6.23 -20.00
CA ALA A 158 -6.71 -5.77 -18.62
C ALA A 158 -7.62 -4.54 -18.44
N ARG A 159 -7.49 -3.54 -19.34
CA ARG A 159 -8.38 -2.36 -19.35
C ARG A 159 -9.84 -2.74 -19.60
N ARG A 160 -10.10 -3.63 -20.56
CA ARG A 160 -11.47 -4.10 -20.85
C ARG A 160 -12.08 -4.79 -19.64
N LEU A 161 -11.30 -5.62 -18.95
CA LEU A 161 -11.74 -6.32 -17.75
C LEU A 161 -11.94 -5.38 -16.56
N LEU A 162 -11.08 -4.37 -16.39
CA LEU A 162 -11.25 -3.33 -15.38
C LEU A 162 -12.57 -2.58 -15.60
N ASN A 163 -12.82 -2.11 -16.83
CA ASN A 163 -14.06 -1.43 -17.19
C ASN A 163 -15.29 -2.32 -16.94
N TRP A 164 -15.18 -3.62 -17.22
CA TRP A 164 -16.24 -4.59 -16.93
C TRP A 164 -16.49 -4.73 -15.42
N LEU A 165 -15.43 -4.85 -14.60
CA LEU A 165 -15.52 -4.93 -13.14
C LEU A 165 -16.11 -3.65 -12.51
N GLU A 166 -15.84 -2.49 -13.10
CA GLU A 166 -16.42 -1.20 -12.69
C GLU A 166 -17.91 -1.10 -13.06
N GLY A 167 -18.30 -1.71 -14.18
CA GLY A 167 -19.68 -1.79 -14.66
C GLY A 167 -20.61 -2.68 -13.82
N LEU A 168 -20.06 -3.55 -12.96
CA LEU A 168 -20.84 -4.42 -12.08
C LEU A 168 -21.74 -3.63 -11.13
N ASN A 169 -22.98 -4.07 -10.99
CA ASN A 169 -24.04 -3.44 -10.21
C ASN A 169 -23.93 -3.76 -8.71
N ILE A 170 -22.76 -3.51 -8.14
CA ILE A 170 -22.53 -3.61 -6.71
C ILE A 170 -22.79 -2.22 -6.10
N PRO A 171 -23.70 -2.08 -5.11
CA PRO A 171 -24.01 -0.80 -4.50
C PRO A 171 -22.81 -0.24 -3.73
N ARG A 172 -22.86 1.02 -3.31
CA ARG A 172 -21.82 1.66 -2.48
C ARG A 172 -21.76 1.02 -1.08
N TYR A 173 -22.91 0.81 -0.47
CA TYR A 173 -23.11 0.16 0.83
C TYR A 173 -24.40 -0.66 0.81
N TYR A 174 -24.51 -1.63 1.73
CA TYR A 174 -25.70 -2.46 1.89
C TYR A 174 -26.50 -2.07 3.13
N GLY A 175 -27.79 -1.76 2.97
CA GLY A 175 -28.69 -1.46 4.08
C GLY A 175 -28.58 -0.02 4.60
N GLN A 176 -27.44 0.34 5.19
CA GLN A 176 -27.25 1.65 5.84
C GLN A 176 -25.91 2.31 5.50
N ARG A 177 -25.81 3.61 5.77
CA ARG A 177 -24.56 4.37 5.65
C ARG A 177 -23.48 3.71 6.49
N GLY A 178 -22.25 3.67 5.98
CA GLY A 178 -21.13 3.02 6.65
C GLY A 178 -21.07 1.49 6.50
N ALA A 179 -22.09 0.82 5.98
CA ALA A 179 -22.04 -0.62 5.68
C ALA A 179 -21.43 -0.88 4.30
N CYS A 180 -20.16 -0.51 4.11
CA CYS A 180 -19.46 -0.57 2.81
C CYS A 180 -19.67 -1.91 2.10
N ALA A 181 -20.00 -1.89 0.81
CA ALA A 181 -20.30 -3.10 0.06
C ALA A 181 -19.11 -4.06 -0.07
N ILE A 182 -17.88 -3.53 -0.04
CA ILE A 182 -16.65 -4.33 -0.11
C ILE A 182 -16.07 -4.59 1.28
N CYS A 183 -16.11 -3.64 2.22
CA CYS A 183 -15.40 -3.76 3.50
C CYS A 183 -16.30 -4.08 4.71
N GLY A 184 -17.63 -3.93 4.57
CA GLY A 184 -18.61 -3.98 5.66
C GLY A 184 -18.88 -5.34 6.29
N HIS A 185 -18.01 -6.33 6.06
CA HIS A 185 -18.05 -7.66 6.68
C HIS A 185 -17.01 -7.80 7.81
N GLY A 186 -16.68 -6.69 8.49
CA GLY A 186 -15.76 -6.66 9.64
C GLY A 186 -14.29 -6.83 9.28
N TRP A 187 -13.92 -6.53 8.03
CA TRP A 187 -12.59 -6.82 7.48
C TRP A 187 -11.59 -5.70 7.70
N VAL A 188 -11.92 -4.49 7.28
CA VAL A 188 -11.06 -3.29 7.38
C VAL A 188 -11.96 -2.07 7.44
N VAL A 189 -11.69 -1.14 8.35
CA VAL A 189 -12.44 0.12 8.41
C VAL A 189 -11.96 1.04 7.28
N CYS A 190 -12.71 1.10 6.18
CA CYS A 190 -12.46 2.08 5.12
C CYS A 190 -13.15 3.42 5.42
N ASP A 191 -12.78 4.50 4.71
CA ASP A 191 -13.35 5.83 4.93
C ASP A 191 -14.86 5.89 4.72
N GLU A 192 -15.40 5.02 3.88
CA GLU A 192 -16.85 4.86 3.72
C GLU A 192 -17.51 4.42 5.03
N MET A 193 -16.89 3.47 5.73
CA MET A 193 -17.35 2.98 7.03
C MET A 193 -17.16 4.05 8.11
N ARG A 194 -15.96 4.64 8.18
CA ARG A 194 -15.61 5.67 9.16
C ARG A 194 -16.56 6.86 9.11
N LYS A 195 -16.79 7.42 7.92
CA LYS A 195 -17.70 8.56 7.74
C LYS A 195 -19.16 8.19 8.00
N GLY A 196 -19.58 6.97 7.64
CA GLY A 196 -20.92 6.49 7.95
C GLY A 196 -21.17 6.36 9.46
N PHE A 197 -20.19 5.82 10.19
CA PHE A 197 -20.23 5.70 11.65
C PHE A 197 -20.25 7.07 12.33
N GLN A 198 -19.41 8.02 11.88
CA GLN A 198 -19.43 9.41 12.38
C GLN A 198 -20.81 10.07 12.25
N LEU A 199 -21.54 9.78 11.17
CA LEU A 199 -22.90 10.29 10.98
C LEU A 199 -23.90 9.65 11.94
N GLU A 200 -23.75 8.35 12.20
CA GLU A 200 -24.61 7.61 13.14
C GLU A 200 -24.39 8.11 14.58
N GLU A 201 -23.15 8.25 15.02
CA GLU A 201 -22.83 8.80 16.35
C GLU A 201 -23.32 10.24 16.52
N ALA A 202 -23.11 11.09 15.51
CA ALA A 202 -23.54 12.48 15.56
C ALA A 202 -25.08 12.63 15.58
N ALA A 203 -25.83 11.65 15.05
CA ALA A 203 -27.28 11.62 15.12
C ALA A 203 -27.82 11.40 16.55
N GLY A 204 -27.01 10.83 17.45
CA GLY A 204 -27.33 10.64 18.87
C GLY A 204 -27.02 11.84 19.77
N ARG A 205 -26.41 12.92 19.26
CA ARG A 205 -25.96 14.08 20.06
C ARG A 205 -26.97 15.24 20.09
N ARG A 206 -26.63 16.31 20.83
CA ARG A 206 -27.51 17.43 21.21
C ARG A 206 -28.05 18.21 19.99
N PRO A 207 -29.14 18.99 20.12
CA PRO A 207 -29.77 19.71 19.00
C PRO A 207 -28.85 20.67 18.23
N GLU A 208 -27.83 21.20 18.89
CA GLU A 208 -26.81 22.13 18.38
C GLU A 208 -25.89 21.46 17.34
N ASP A 209 -25.74 20.13 17.40
CA ASP A 209 -24.99 19.33 16.43
C ASP A 209 -25.76 19.06 15.13
N ARG A 210 -27.06 19.40 15.04
CA ARG A 210 -27.87 19.13 13.83
C ARG A 210 -27.38 19.85 12.58
N ALA A 211 -26.86 21.07 12.71
CA ALA A 211 -26.32 21.81 11.57
C ALA A 211 -24.99 21.20 11.08
N ARG A 212 -24.12 20.80 12.02
CA ARG A 212 -22.87 20.06 11.73
C ARG A 212 -23.18 18.70 11.11
N LEU A 213 -24.15 17.98 11.64
CA LEU A 213 -24.65 16.71 11.12
C LEU A 213 -25.19 16.86 9.70
N ALA A 214 -25.99 17.90 9.43
CA ALA A 214 -26.51 18.19 8.09
C ALA A 214 -25.37 18.48 7.10
N GLY A 215 -24.34 19.23 7.53
CA GLY A 215 -23.14 19.48 6.73
C GLY A 215 -22.34 18.21 6.42
N LEU A 216 -22.11 17.35 7.44
CA LEU A 216 -21.43 16.07 7.28
C LEU A 216 -22.23 15.11 6.37
N ALA A 217 -23.55 15.04 6.56
CA ALA A 217 -24.42 14.19 5.75
C ALA A 217 -24.44 14.66 4.29
N ALA A 218 -24.55 15.98 4.06
CA ALA A 218 -24.44 16.56 2.73
C ALA A 218 -23.09 16.26 2.08
N ALA A 219 -21.98 16.39 2.81
CA ALA A 219 -20.65 16.02 2.32
C ALA A 219 -20.56 14.53 1.98
N TYR A 220 -21.12 13.66 2.82
CA TYR A 220 -21.11 12.22 2.60
C TYR A 220 -21.95 11.79 1.39
N ASP A 221 -23.14 12.37 1.23
CA ASP A 221 -24.05 12.09 0.12
C ASP A 221 -23.57 12.75 -1.19
N SER A 222 -22.74 13.81 -1.10
CA SER A 222 -22.15 14.47 -2.26
C SER A 222 -21.13 13.60 -3.00
N ALA A 223 -20.62 12.53 -2.38
CA ALA A 223 -19.73 11.59 -3.03
C ALA A 223 -20.44 10.89 -4.19
N LYS A 224 -20.07 11.29 -5.42
CA LYS A 224 -20.63 10.75 -6.66
C LYS A 224 -19.88 9.47 -7.04
N GLY A 225 -20.61 8.46 -7.51
CA GLY A 225 -20.06 7.21 -8.03
C GLY A 225 -20.29 6.00 -7.12
N ARG A 226 -20.09 4.80 -7.69
CA ARG A 226 -20.35 3.52 -7.01
C ARG A 226 -19.36 3.23 -5.88
N ASP A 227 -18.20 3.87 -5.89
CA ASP A 227 -17.12 3.58 -4.94
C ASP A 227 -17.20 4.41 -3.66
N GLY A 228 -17.93 5.54 -3.67
CA GLY A 228 -18.06 6.41 -2.51
C GLY A 228 -16.70 6.85 -1.98
N PHE A 229 -16.47 6.68 -0.67
CA PHE A 229 -15.16 6.91 -0.05
C PHE A 229 -14.35 5.61 0.12
N CYS A 230 -14.77 4.48 -0.46
CA CYS A 230 -14.04 3.23 -0.32
C CYS A 230 -12.87 3.13 -1.32
N GLY A 231 -11.67 3.53 -0.88
CA GLY A 231 -10.44 3.39 -1.68
C GLY A 231 -10.11 1.95 -2.07
N ASN A 232 -10.41 0.97 -1.19
CA ASN A 232 -10.13 -0.46 -1.39
C ASN A 232 -10.82 -1.03 -2.61
N ARG A 233 -12.03 -0.54 -2.92
CA ARG A 233 -12.82 -1.07 -4.02
C ARG A 233 -12.14 -0.90 -5.37
N SER A 234 -11.52 0.26 -5.59
CA SER A 234 -10.76 0.54 -6.81
C SER A 234 -9.54 -0.37 -6.93
N VAL A 235 -8.79 -0.55 -5.83
CA VAL A 235 -7.59 -1.40 -5.77
C VAL A 235 -7.96 -2.86 -6.06
N VAL A 236 -8.99 -3.40 -5.40
CA VAL A 236 -9.49 -4.77 -5.61
C VAL A 236 -9.81 -5.01 -7.08
N ARG A 237 -10.51 -4.10 -7.76
CA ARG A 237 -10.83 -4.26 -9.19
C ARG A 237 -9.57 -4.25 -10.07
N ARG A 238 -8.62 -3.36 -9.82
CA ARG A 238 -7.36 -3.31 -10.60
C ARG A 238 -6.48 -4.53 -10.37
N MET A 239 -6.36 -4.99 -9.12
CA MET A 239 -5.68 -6.26 -8.79
C MET A 239 -6.32 -7.42 -9.54
N MET A 240 -7.64 -7.55 -9.49
CA MET A 240 -8.36 -8.61 -10.21
C MET A 240 -8.11 -8.52 -11.72
N ALA A 241 -8.24 -7.32 -12.31
CA ALA A 241 -8.02 -7.12 -13.74
C ALA A 241 -6.61 -7.51 -14.17
N ALA A 242 -5.59 -7.11 -13.40
CA ALA A 242 -4.20 -7.48 -13.64
C ALA A 242 -3.98 -8.99 -13.49
N LEU A 243 -4.42 -9.61 -12.39
CA LEU A 243 -4.22 -11.05 -12.15
C LEU A 243 -4.94 -11.93 -13.16
N LEU A 244 -6.16 -11.56 -13.56
CA LEU A 244 -6.94 -12.30 -14.55
C LEU A 244 -6.37 -12.21 -15.98
N THR A 245 -5.56 -11.19 -16.25
CA THR A 245 -4.89 -10.99 -17.55
C THR A 245 -3.40 -11.22 -17.53
N TYR A 246 -2.87 -11.59 -16.37
CA TYR A 246 -1.49 -12.01 -16.18
C TYR A 246 -1.20 -13.27 -17.01
N ASP A 247 -0.06 -13.24 -17.70
CA ASP A 247 0.54 -14.41 -18.37
C ASP A 247 -0.48 -15.15 -19.26
N ASP A 248 -0.93 -14.44 -20.30
CA ASP A 248 -1.96 -14.91 -21.25
C ASP A 248 -3.25 -15.40 -20.61
N GLN A 249 -3.70 -14.68 -19.58
CA GLN A 249 -4.94 -14.97 -18.83
C GLN A 249 -4.96 -16.36 -18.18
N ILE A 250 -3.80 -16.97 -17.88
CA ILE A 250 -3.75 -18.30 -17.28
C ILE A 250 -4.59 -18.41 -16.01
N LEU A 251 -4.53 -17.40 -15.14
CA LEU A 251 -5.33 -17.36 -13.90
C LEU A 251 -6.82 -17.15 -14.18
N GLY A 252 -7.17 -16.38 -15.22
CA GLY A 252 -8.56 -16.24 -15.69
C GLY A 252 -9.15 -17.56 -16.18
N LYS A 253 -8.37 -18.35 -16.94
CA LYS A 253 -8.76 -19.69 -17.40
C LYS A 253 -8.93 -20.66 -16.23
N VAL A 254 -8.02 -20.63 -15.25
CA VAL A 254 -8.13 -21.44 -14.02
C VAL A 254 -9.39 -21.08 -13.24
N LEU A 255 -9.66 -19.79 -13.01
CA LEU A 255 -10.85 -19.35 -12.29
C LEU A 255 -12.13 -19.79 -13.01
N THR A 256 -12.19 -19.63 -14.34
CA THR A 256 -13.31 -20.07 -15.17
C THR A 256 -13.56 -21.57 -15.01
N ARG A 257 -12.50 -22.39 -15.04
CA ARG A 257 -12.61 -23.84 -14.87
C ARG A 257 -13.11 -24.22 -13.48
N LEU A 258 -12.55 -23.62 -12.42
CA LEU A 258 -12.97 -23.88 -11.04
C LEU A 258 -14.43 -23.51 -10.83
N VAL A 259 -14.87 -22.36 -11.34
CA VAL A 259 -16.26 -21.92 -11.17
C VAL A 259 -17.23 -22.81 -11.94
N LEU A 260 -16.85 -23.27 -13.13
CA LEU A 260 -17.64 -24.23 -13.90
C LEU A 260 -17.75 -25.57 -13.18
N ASP A 261 -16.64 -26.12 -12.68
CA ASP A 261 -16.62 -27.44 -12.05
C ASP A 261 -17.36 -27.46 -10.71
N HIS A 262 -17.31 -26.37 -9.92
CA HIS A 262 -17.90 -26.33 -8.58
C HIS A 262 -19.30 -25.73 -8.52
N PHE A 263 -19.63 -24.76 -9.39
CA PHE A 263 -20.92 -24.06 -9.36
C PHE A 263 -21.76 -24.29 -10.61
N GLY A 264 -21.23 -24.95 -11.65
CA GLY A 264 -21.93 -25.12 -12.92
C GLY A 264 -22.14 -23.80 -13.68
N VAL A 265 -21.34 -22.78 -13.38
CA VAL A 265 -21.44 -21.44 -13.98
C VAL A 265 -20.29 -21.23 -14.95
N ASP A 266 -20.58 -20.85 -16.19
CA ASP A 266 -19.56 -20.56 -17.19
C ASP A 266 -19.22 -19.07 -17.19
N LEU A 267 -18.06 -18.71 -16.63
CA LEU A 267 -17.58 -17.32 -16.63
C LEU A 267 -17.24 -16.80 -18.05
N GLY A 268 -17.10 -17.68 -19.04
CA GLY A 268 -16.98 -17.29 -20.44
C GLY A 268 -18.26 -16.63 -20.99
N ILE A 269 -19.42 -16.85 -20.35
CA ILE A 269 -20.69 -16.24 -20.70
C ILE A 269 -20.89 -14.99 -19.84
N GLU A 270 -20.86 -13.80 -20.46
CA GLU A 270 -20.87 -12.52 -19.75
C GLU A 270 -22.05 -12.36 -18.77
N LYS A 271 -23.25 -12.82 -19.17
CA LYS A 271 -24.45 -12.75 -18.31
C LYS A 271 -24.29 -13.60 -17.04
N GLU A 272 -23.73 -14.80 -17.18
CA GLU A 272 -23.49 -15.71 -16.06
C GLU A 272 -22.37 -15.18 -15.17
N ALA A 273 -21.28 -14.71 -15.76
CA ALA A 273 -20.19 -14.06 -15.03
C ALA A 273 -20.70 -12.86 -14.22
N LYS A 274 -21.49 -11.97 -14.84
CA LYS A 274 -22.06 -10.81 -14.16
C LYS A 274 -22.94 -11.21 -12.99
N ALA A 275 -23.87 -12.14 -13.22
CA ALA A 275 -24.76 -12.63 -12.17
C ALA A 275 -23.98 -13.28 -11.02
N TRP A 276 -22.87 -13.95 -11.29
CA TRP A 276 -22.02 -14.58 -10.28
C TRP A 276 -21.19 -13.56 -9.49
N PHE A 277 -20.54 -12.61 -10.16
CA PHE A 277 -19.69 -11.61 -9.50
C PHE A 277 -20.47 -10.57 -8.67
N GLU A 278 -21.71 -10.27 -9.05
CA GLU A 278 -22.59 -9.34 -8.30
C GLU A 278 -23.19 -9.95 -7.02
N GLN A 279 -23.06 -11.27 -6.83
CA GLN A 279 -23.56 -11.94 -5.64
C GLN A 279 -22.71 -11.64 -4.39
N ARG A 280 -23.35 -11.82 -3.23
CA ARG A 280 -22.69 -12.00 -1.95
C ARG A 280 -22.91 -13.42 -1.49
N VAL A 281 -21.96 -13.93 -0.72
CA VAL A 281 -22.07 -15.23 -0.09
C VAL A 281 -21.87 -15.12 1.41
N ARG A 282 -22.55 -16.01 2.12
CA ARG A 282 -22.43 -16.10 3.56
C ARG A 282 -21.17 -16.90 3.89
N SER A 283 -20.26 -16.28 4.63
CA SER A 283 -19.13 -16.98 5.21
C SER A 283 -19.59 -17.94 6.31
N THR A 284 -18.72 -18.86 6.68
CA THR A 284 -18.88 -19.77 7.82
C THR A 284 -19.07 -19.03 9.14
N ASP A 285 -18.55 -17.81 9.25
CA ASP A 285 -18.74 -16.88 10.38
C ASP A 285 -20.11 -16.19 10.41
N GLY A 286 -20.93 -16.38 9.38
CA GLY A 286 -22.21 -15.71 9.23
C GLY A 286 -22.16 -14.32 8.60
N TYR A 287 -20.97 -13.82 8.21
CA TYR A 287 -20.83 -12.55 7.51
C TYR A 287 -21.14 -12.66 6.02
N TRP A 288 -21.68 -11.61 5.43
CA TRP A 288 -21.96 -11.56 4.00
C TRP A 288 -20.81 -10.91 3.24
N VAL A 289 -20.07 -11.71 2.48
CA VAL A 289 -18.87 -11.32 1.73
C VAL A 289 -19.18 -11.24 0.24
N PRO A 290 -18.75 -10.20 -0.48
CA PRO A 290 -18.90 -10.13 -1.95
C PRO A 290 -18.15 -11.25 -2.66
N ARG A 291 -18.74 -11.82 -3.72
CA ARG A 291 -18.11 -12.85 -4.55
C ARG A 291 -16.77 -12.40 -5.13
N GLN A 292 -16.62 -11.10 -5.39
CA GLN A 292 -15.37 -10.48 -5.84
C GLN A 292 -14.18 -10.79 -4.91
N LEU A 293 -14.37 -10.74 -3.60
CA LEU A 293 -13.27 -11.02 -2.66
C LEU A 293 -12.90 -12.51 -2.66
N HIS A 294 -13.87 -13.41 -2.81
CA HIS A 294 -13.58 -14.83 -3.00
C HIS A 294 -12.83 -15.11 -4.30
N ALA A 295 -13.20 -14.45 -5.40
CA ALA A 295 -12.45 -14.55 -6.64
C ALA A 295 -11.02 -14.02 -6.47
N LEU A 296 -10.86 -12.85 -5.84
CA LEU A 296 -9.56 -12.25 -5.58
C LEU A 296 -8.67 -13.14 -4.71
N ASP A 297 -9.23 -13.74 -3.66
CA ASP A 297 -8.55 -14.72 -2.79
C ASP A 297 -7.97 -15.89 -3.59
N LEU A 298 -8.78 -16.51 -4.46
CA LEU A 298 -8.32 -17.60 -5.32
C LEU A 298 -7.22 -17.15 -6.30
N LEU A 299 -7.35 -15.93 -6.84
CA LEU A 299 -6.36 -15.36 -7.75
C LEU A 299 -5.03 -15.09 -7.04
N ILE A 300 -5.06 -14.53 -5.84
CA ILE A 300 -3.87 -14.31 -5.00
C ILE A 300 -3.21 -15.65 -4.68
N LEU A 301 -3.98 -16.65 -4.22
CA LEU A 301 -3.44 -17.97 -3.90
C LEU A 301 -2.78 -18.65 -5.09
N ALA A 302 -3.39 -18.57 -6.27
CA ALA A 302 -2.82 -19.13 -7.49
C ALA A 302 -1.57 -18.37 -7.93
N PHE A 303 -1.61 -17.05 -7.87
CA PHE A 303 -0.48 -16.19 -8.21
C PHE A 303 0.72 -16.47 -7.30
N ASP A 304 0.52 -16.43 -5.98
CA ASP A 304 1.56 -16.69 -4.99
C ASP A 304 2.14 -18.11 -5.13
N TRP A 305 1.29 -19.11 -5.37
CA TRP A 305 1.76 -20.46 -5.65
C TRP A 305 2.66 -20.51 -6.88
N ARG A 306 2.27 -19.87 -8.00
CA ARG A 306 3.11 -19.80 -9.20
C ARG A 306 4.44 -19.11 -8.94
N LEU A 307 4.44 -18.04 -8.13
CA LEU A 307 5.67 -17.36 -7.75
C LEU A 307 6.59 -18.28 -6.94
N GLU A 308 6.04 -19.02 -5.99
CA GLU A 308 6.81 -19.95 -5.16
C GLU A 308 7.41 -21.09 -5.98
N GLN A 309 6.64 -21.65 -6.93
CA GLN A 309 7.17 -22.66 -7.87
C GLN A 309 8.31 -22.13 -8.76
N ARG A 310 8.40 -20.81 -8.93
CA ARG A 310 9.43 -20.15 -9.76
C ARG A 310 10.61 -19.65 -8.94
N ARG A 311 10.49 -19.57 -7.61
CA ARG A 311 11.60 -19.18 -6.74
C ARG A 311 12.59 -20.33 -6.66
N SER A 312 13.87 -20.04 -6.93
CA SER A 312 14.95 -20.93 -6.52
C SER A 312 15.03 -20.91 -4.98
N PRO A 313 15.33 -22.03 -4.30
CA PRO A 313 15.50 -22.07 -2.85
C PRO A 313 16.75 -21.30 -2.46
N LYS A 314 16.66 -19.97 -2.40
CA LYS A 314 17.69 -19.06 -1.88
C LYS A 314 17.14 -17.65 -1.74
N ALA A 315 16.65 -17.37 -0.55
CA ALA A 315 16.91 -16.11 0.14
C ALA A 315 16.72 -16.41 1.63
N ALA A 316 17.81 -16.80 2.29
CA ALA A 316 17.85 -16.81 3.73
C ALA A 316 17.44 -15.41 4.22
N THR A 317 16.42 -15.37 5.06
CA THR A 317 16.04 -14.20 5.84
C THR A 317 17.27 -13.77 6.62
N VAL A 318 17.92 -12.69 6.16
CA VAL A 318 18.92 -12.00 6.98
C VAL A 318 18.14 -11.49 8.19
N GLY A 319 18.42 -12.06 9.38
CA GLY A 319 17.81 -11.61 10.62
C GLY A 319 18.00 -10.11 10.76
N THR A 320 16.90 -9.39 10.92
CA THR A 320 16.93 -7.96 11.21
C THR A 320 17.57 -7.78 12.58
N PRO A 321 18.63 -6.98 12.75
CA PRO A 321 19.20 -6.72 14.08
C PRO A 321 18.14 -6.11 14.99
N GLU A 322 17.98 -6.58 16.22
CA GLU A 322 17.00 -6.04 17.17
C GLU A 322 17.24 -4.53 17.45
N LEU A 323 16.18 -3.73 17.56
CA LEU A 323 16.33 -2.31 17.93
C LEU A 323 16.73 -2.21 19.41
N ALA A 324 17.93 -1.69 19.67
CA ALA A 324 18.38 -1.41 21.02
C ALA A 324 18.09 0.06 21.36
N TRP A 325 17.28 0.29 22.40
CA TRP A 325 16.79 1.61 22.81
C TRP A 325 17.57 2.22 23.99
N ASP A 326 17.50 3.54 24.12
CA ASP A 326 18.03 4.40 25.18
C ASP A 326 19.54 4.30 25.40
N ASN A 327 20.29 3.96 24.35
CA ASN A 327 21.72 3.75 24.41
C ASN A 327 22.43 4.30 23.17
N GLY A 328 23.76 4.18 23.13
CA GLY A 328 24.56 4.70 22.01
C GLY A 328 24.25 4.06 20.65
N VAL A 329 23.74 2.82 20.64
CA VAL A 329 23.30 2.13 19.41
C VAL A 329 22.07 2.81 18.83
N GLU A 330 21.13 3.25 19.67
CA GLU A 330 19.98 4.03 19.19
C GLU A 330 20.42 5.31 18.49
N VAL A 331 21.35 6.06 19.10
CA VAL A 331 21.88 7.30 18.52
C VAL A 331 22.56 7.04 17.17
N GLU A 332 23.23 5.89 17.02
CA GLU A 332 23.81 5.49 15.74
C GLU A 332 22.73 5.11 14.72
N ASN A 333 21.69 4.37 15.12
CA ASN A 333 20.54 4.05 14.26
C ASN A 333 19.85 5.31 13.75
N TRP A 334 19.71 6.34 14.59
CA TRP A 334 19.20 7.65 14.16
C TRP A 334 20.09 8.27 13.09
N ARG A 335 21.42 8.24 13.28
CA ARG A 335 22.38 8.77 12.31
C ARG A 335 22.32 8.02 10.98
N GLU A 336 22.22 6.69 11.02
CA GLU A 336 22.06 5.85 9.83
C GLU A 336 20.78 6.19 9.07
N ALA A 337 19.65 6.29 9.76
CA ALA A 337 18.36 6.66 9.15
C ALA A 337 18.40 8.04 8.48
N LEU A 338 19.02 9.03 9.15
CA LEU A 338 19.19 10.38 8.60
C LEU A 338 20.13 10.41 7.39
N ASN A 339 21.21 9.64 7.42
CA ASN A 339 22.13 9.50 6.30
C ASN A 339 21.45 8.81 5.11
N TRP A 340 20.64 7.80 5.37
CA TRP A 340 19.86 7.12 4.34
C TRP A 340 18.83 8.07 3.70
N LEU A 341 18.10 8.86 4.49
CA LEU A 341 17.10 9.81 3.96
C LEU A 341 17.69 10.93 3.11
N ARG A 342 19.00 11.18 3.20
CA ARG A 342 19.64 12.25 2.44
C ARG A 342 19.42 12.09 0.93
N GLY A 343 18.76 13.08 0.33
CA GLY A 343 18.40 13.06 -1.08
C GLY A 343 17.33 12.04 -1.47
N ARG A 344 16.64 11.43 -0.49
CA ARG A 344 15.54 10.48 -0.70
C ARG A 344 14.20 11.06 -0.23
N CYS A 345 13.15 10.75 -0.98
CA CYS A 345 11.79 11.18 -0.69
C CYS A 345 11.14 10.18 0.26
N SER A 346 11.01 10.56 1.54
CA SER A 346 10.31 9.80 2.60
C SER A 346 8.91 9.36 2.19
N PHE A 347 8.17 10.20 1.46
CA PHE A 347 6.83 9.85 0.96
C PHE A 347 6.85 8.73 -0.07
N CYS A 348 7.82 8.73 -0.98
CA CYS A 348 7.98 7.66 -1.98
C CYS A 348 8.59 6.40 -1.35
N ALA A 349 9.54 6.57 -0.43
CA ALA A 349 10.13 5.50 0.37
C ALA A 349 9.06 4.76 1.20
N GLY A 350 8.19 5.50 1.90
CA GLY A 350 7.09 4.91 2.66
C GLY A 350 6.12 4.09 1.81
N ARG A 351 6.01 4.40 0.51
CA ARG A 351 5.24 3.62 -0.47
C ARG A 351 5.99 2.42 -1.05
N GLY A 352 7.19 2.12 -0.56
CA GLY A 352 8.00 0.99 -0.99
C GLY A 352 8.59 1.15 -2.39
N LEU A 353 8.72 2.38 -2.89
CA LEU A 353 9.26 2.64 -4.23
C LEU A 353 10.77 2.39 -4.27
N GLY A 354 11.27 1.96 -5.44
CA GLY A 354 12.66 1.57 -5.61
C GLY A 354 13.64 2.76 -5.59
N GLU A 355 14.93 2.47 -5.42
CA GLU A 355 16.02 3.45 -5.32
C GLU A 355 16.03 4.52 -6.44
N GLY A 356 15.76 4.12 -7.69
CA GLY A 356 15.68 5.08 -8.80
C GLY A 356 14.50 6.05 -8.70
N GLN A 357 13.42 5.65 -8.02
CA GLN A 357 12.17 6.39 -7.93
C GLN A 357 12.11 7.32 -6.71
N ILE A 358 12.91 7.07 -5.67
CA ILE A 358 12.93 7.86 -4.43
C ILE A 358 13.98 8.98 -4.41
N ARG A 359 14.89 9.04 -5.38
CA ARG A 359 16.00 10.04 -5.43
C ARG A 359 15.55 11.45 -5.79
N HIS A 360 14.82 12.08 -4.87
CA HIS A 360 14.41 13.48 -4.91
C HIS A 360 13.99 13.89 -3.49
N ALA A 361 13.93 15.18 -3.19
CA ALA A 361 13.41 15.65 -1.89
C ALA A 361 11.87 15.58 -1.85
N LEU A 362 11.27 15.47 -0.65
CA LEU A 362 9.81 15.50 -0.47
C LEU A 362 9.16 16.68 -1.21
N ARG A 363 9.72 17.88 -1.04
CA ARG A 363 9.26 19.13 -1.67
C ARG A 363 9.37 19.16 -3.20
N GLN A 364 10.12 18.22 -3.79
CA GLN A 364 10.25 18.04 -5.24
C GLN A 364 9.40 16.87 -5.76
N CYS A 365 8.69 16.17 -4.87
CA CYS A 365 7.91 15.00 -5.23
C CYS A 365 6.68 15.39 -6.07
N HIS A 366 6.65 14.90 -7.31
CA HIS A 366 5.52 15.06 -8.23
C HIS A 366 4.38 14.06 -7.95
N ARG A 367 4.59 13.07 -7.08
CA ARG A 367 3.61 12.01 -6.74
C ARG A 367 2.71 12.36 -5.54
N GLY A 368 2.68 13.64 -5.17
CA GLY A 368 1.85 14.18 -4.08
C GLY A 368 2.62 14.59 -2.83
N GLY A 369 3.84 14.10 -2.62
CA GLY A 369 4.62 14.42 -1.41
C GLY A 369 4.87 15.92 -1.22
N ALA A 370 5.09 16.68 -2.32
CA ALA A 370 5.31 18.12 -2.24
C ALA A 370 4.05 18.90 -1.80
N GLN A 371 2.86 18.36 -2.06
CA GLN A 371 1.60 18.96 -1.63
C GLN A 371 1.42 18.82 -0.12
N LYS A 372 1.84 17.69 0.45
CA LYS A 372 1.70 17.36 1.88
C LYS A 372 2.45 18.29 2.84
N VAL A 373 3.43 19.04 2.33
CA VAL A 373 4.12 20.08 3.10
C VAL A 373 3.20 21.25 3.47
N ARG A 374 2.06 21.42 2.78
CA ARG A 374 1.12 22.54 2.98
C ARG A 374 -0.27 22.08 3.42
N GLU A 375 -0.38 20.85 3.92
CA GLU A 375 -1.63 20.25 4.38
C GLU A 375 -1.42 19.68 5.77
N ASP A 376 -2.45 19.79 6.61
CA ASP A 376 -2.55 19.01 7.85
C ASP A 376 -1.28 19.13 8.72
N MET A 377 -0.65 18.00 9.07
CA MET A 377 0.62 17.92 9.78
C MET A 377 1.75 18.77 9.17
N GLY A 378 1.79 18.89 7.83
CA GLY A 378 2.79 19.71 7.15
C GLY A 378 2.63 21.20 7.43
N ASP A 379 1.39 21.70 7.48
CA ASP A 379 1.12 23.10 7.79
C ASP A 379 1.60 23.45 9.20
N LEU A 380 1.30 22.58 10.18
CA LEU A 380 1.71 22.75 11.58
C LEU A 380 3.23 22.79 11.76
N LEU A 381 3.95 21.84 11.14
CA LEU A 381 5.41 21.75 11.28
C LEU A 381 6.14 22.88 10.57
N TYR A 382 5.70 23.24 9.36
CA TYR A 382 6.37 24.27 8.56
C TYR A 382 5.95 25.69 8.93
N GLY A 383 4.77 25.86 9.56
CA GLY A 383 4.25 27.12 10.08
C GLY A 383 5.05 27.73 11.23
N ARG A 384 5.93 26.92 11.85
CA ARG A 384 6.74 27.22 13.06
C ARG A 384 5.96 27.24 14.37
N ASP A 385 4.76 26.66 14.39
CA ASP A 385 4.00 26.50 15.63
C ASP A 385 4.61 25.39 16.52
N TYR A 386 5.39 24.49 15.91
CA TYR A 386 5.98 23.32 16.57
C TYR A 386 7.47 23.19 16.25
N GLU A 387 8.34 23.53 17.21
CA GLU A 387 9.78 23.37 17.11
C GLU A 387 10.25 22.13 17.90
N PRO A 388 10.99 21.19 17.27
CA PRO A 388 11.50 20.02 17.98
C PRO A 388 12.55 20.41 19.01
N ALA A 389 12.44 19.82 20.20
CA ALA A 389 13.39 20.01 21.28
C ALA A 389 14.83 19.69 20.86
N GLY A 390 15.79 20.51 21.32
CA GLY A 390 17.21 20.33 20.97
C GLY A 390 17.54 20.55 19.49
N GLY A 391 16.58 20.98 18.67
CA GLY A 391 16.72 21.08 17.22
C GLY A 391 17.55 22.27 16.73
N CYS A 392 18.21 22.08 15.58
CA CYS A 392 18.76 23.14 14.77
C CYS A 392 17.63 23.91 14.05
N ARG A 393 17.63 25.23 14.07
CA ARG A 393 16.58 26.08 13.45
C ARG A 393 16.45 25.97 11.92
N VAL A 394 17.30 25.19 11.24
CA VAL A 394 17.33 25.08 9.78
C VAL A 394 17.06 23.65 9.30
N CYS A 395 17.73 22.65 9.86
CA CYS A 395 17.48 21.25 9.52
C CYS A 395 16.56 20.53 10.51
N HIS A 396 16.24 21.16 11.65
CA HIS A 396 15.39 20.66 12.73
C HIS A 396 15.96 19.44 13.48
N LEU A 397 17.16 18.96 13.10
CA LEU A 397 17.84 17.85 13.75
C LEU A 397 18.52 18.25 15.06
N PRO A 398 18.77 17.29 15.97
CA PRO A 398 19.57 17.51 17.18
C PRO A 398 20.87 18.23 16.88
N ARG A 399 21.28 19.15 17.76
CA ARG A 399 22.53 19.93 17.57
C ARG A 399 23.75 19.03 17.42
N ASP A 400 23.78 17.91 18.12
CA ASP A 400 24.80 16.84 18.02
C ASP A 400 24.99 16.30 16.60
N PHE A 401 23.97 16.40 15.75
CA PHE A 401 24.00 15.90 14.37
C PHE A 401 24.25 17.01 13.35
N CYS A 402 24.32 18.27 13.78
CA CYS A 402 24.38 19.42 12.89
C CYS A 402 25.67 20.21 13.07
N SER A 403 26.54 20.20 12.06
CA SER A 403 27.84 20.89 12.04
C SER A 403 27.77 22.41 12.14
N ARG A 404 26.56 22.99 12.09
CA ARG A 404 26.27 24.39 12.39
C ARG A 404 26.46 24.71 13.88
N TRP A 405 26.35 23.72 14.75
CA TRP A 405 26.46 23.87 16.18
C TRP A 405 27.76 23.26 16.71
N GLU A 406 28.24 23.84 17.79
CA GLU A 406 29.44 23.39 18.50
C GLU A 406 29.14 23.34 19.99
N ASP A 407 29.41 22.18 20.60
CA ASP A 407 29.27 22.00 22.04
C ASP A 407 30.41 22.75 22.76
N GLN A 408 30.03 23.60 23.70
CA GLN A 408 30.94 24.36 24.56
C GLN A 408 31.14 23.68 25.92
N GLY A 409 30.53 22.51 26.13
CA GLY A 409 30.51 21.80 27.40
C GLY A 409 29.38 22.28 28.33
N GLY A 410 28.91 21.37 29.19
CA GLY A 410 27.85 21.66 30.16
C GLY A 410 26.49 21.99 29.55
N GLY A 411 26.17 21.38 28.39
CA GLY A 411 24.90 21.55 27.69
C GLY A 411 24.74 22.89 26.94
N ARG A 412 25.82 23.69 26.85
CA ARG A 412 25.82 24.97 26.13
C ARG A 412 26.29 24.78 24.69
N TRP A 413 25.45 25.24 23.76
CA TRP A 413 25.71 25.15 22.33
C TRP A 413 25.93 26.53 21.74
N MET A 414 26.94 26.64 20.87
CA MET A 414 27.22 27.86 20.10
C MET A 414 27.00 27.60 18.62
N GLU A 415 26.33 28.54 17.96
CA GLU A 415 26.18 28.54 16.51
C GLU A 415 27.47 29.06 15.85
N ARG A 416 28.02 28.29 14.91
CA ARG A 416 29.21 28.69 14.15
C ARG A 416 28.86 29.81 13.16
N GLN A 417 29.65 30.89 13.14
CA GLN A 417 29.38 32.10 12.34
C GLN A 417 29.22 31.86 10.83
N SER A 418 29.81 30.80 10.29
CA SER A 418 29.68 30.38 8.88
C SER A 418 29.21 28.93 8.73
N GLY A 419 28.54 28.38 9.75
CA GLY A 419 28.15 26.97 9.78
C GLY A 419 27.00 26.66 8.83
N ALA A 420 27.27 25.81 7.83
CA ALA A 420 26.21 25.14 7.07
C ALA A 420 25.70 23.92 7.87
N CYS A 421 24.45 23.52 7.65
CA CYS A 421 23.94 22.28 8.22
C CYS A 421 24.61 21.06 7.55
N SER A 422 24.82 19.99 8.32
CA SER A 422 25.29 18.69 7.78
C SER A 422 24.29 18.07 6.80
N TYR A 423 23.01 18.38 6.99
CA TYR A 423 21.87 17.83 6.27
C TYR A 423 21.07 18.93 5.56
N ASP A 424 20.25 18.50 4.61
CA ASP A 424 19.36 19.40 3.88
C ASP A 424 18.42 20.14 4.83
N ARG A 425 18.06 21.36 4.43
CA ARG A 425 17.09 22.18 5.15
C ARG A 425 15.79 21.40 5.34
N ASN A 426 15.21 21.43 6.54
CA ASN A 426 13.97 20.72 6.89
C ASN A 426 14.01 19.19 6.73
N LEU A 427 15.18 18.53 6.70
CA LEU A 427 15.25 17.07 6.52
C LEU A 427 14.37 16.31 7.52
N LEU A 428 14.36 16.71 8.80
CA LEU A 428 13.53 16.03 9.81
C LEU A 428 12.03 16.15 9.50
N TYR A 429 11.55 17.35 9.18
CA TYR A 429 10.16 17.57 8.82
C TYR A 429 9.79 16.91 7.49
N ASP A 430 10.67 16.97 6.48
CA ASP A 430 10.50 16.24 5.22
C ASP A 430 10.34 14.73 5.51
N GLY A 431 11.15 14.18 6.41
CA GLY A 431 11.05 12.79 6.87
C GLY A 431 9.68 12.46 7.47
N ILE A 432 9.31 13.20 8.52
CA ILE A 432 8.07 12.98 9.28
C ILE A 432 6.83 13.13 8.40
N VAL A 433 6.68 14.28 7.74
CA VAL A 433 5.53 14.55 6.88
C VAL A 433 5.43 13.51 5.77
N GLY A 434 6.56 13.14 5.17
CA GLY A 434 6.52 12.20 4.05
C GLY A 434 6.01 10.81 4.46
N PHE A 435 6.53 10.22 5.52
CA PHE A 435 6.09 8.90 5.99
C PHE A 435 4.66 8.93 6.54
N SER A 436 4.31 9.89 7.40
CA SER A 436 2.99 9.96 8.03
C SER A 436 1.86 10.21 7.02
N THR A 437 2.16 10.88 5.91
CA THR A 437 1.16 11.25 4.89
C THR A 437 1.24 10.42 3.61
N CYS A 438 2.11 9.40 3.55
CA CYS A 438 2.28 8.59 2.34
C CYS A 438 1.05 7.74 1.99
N GLY A 439 0.13 7.54 2.95
CA GLY A 439 -1.13 6.82 2.79
C GLY A 439 -1.06 5.34 3.14
N VAL A 440 0.11 4.83 3.55
CA VAL A 440 0.25 3.50 4.16
C VAL A 440 -0.24 3.61 5.61
N ALA A 441 -1.29 2.85 5.95
CA ALA A 441 -2.00 2.96 7.22
C ALA A 441 -1.10 2.66 8.43
N ALA A 442 -0.19 1.69 8.31
CA ALA A 442 0.68 1.24 9.39
C ALA A 442 1.50 2.38 10.04
N TYR A 443 2.02 3.34 9.25
CA TYR A 443 2.76 4.48 9.82
C TYR A 443 1.88 5.36 10.71
N LYS A 444 0.60 5.52 10.35
CA LYS A 444 -0.33 6.33 11.12
C LYS A 444 -0.87 5.56 12.32
N GLU A 445 -1.22 4.28 12.14
CA GLU A 445 -1.70 3.42 13.22
C GLU A 445 -0.65 3.27 14.33
N GLU A 446 0.61 3.02 13.96
CA GLU A 446 1.68 2.91 14.95
C GLU A 446 1.98 4.24 15.66
N LEU A 447 1.93 5.37 14.95
CA LEU A 447 2.05 6.68 15.59
C LEU A 447 0.93 6.92 16.61
N LEU A 448 -0.30 6.54 16.27
CA LEU A 448 -1.45 6.66 17.16
C LEU A 448 -1.29 5.76 18.39
N ASP A 449 -0.87 4.51 18.22
CA ASP A 449 -0.62 3.59 19.33
C ASP A 449 0.41 4.13 20.33
N GLN A 450 1.45 4.82 19.84
CA GLN A 450 2.44 5.48 20.69
C GLN A 450 1.88 6.71 21.42
N ILE A 451 1.04 7.51 20.75
CA ILE A 451 0.37 8.66 21.36
C ILE A 451 -0.61 8.19 22.45
N ASP A 452 -1.41 7.16 22.19
CA ASP A 452 -2.35 6.55 23.15
C ASP A 452 -1.61 6.14 24.42
N ALA A 453 -0.49 5.45 24.28
CA ALA A 453 0.32 5.00 25.41
C ALA A 453 0.83 6.19 26.24
N TYR A 454 1.34 7.23 25.58
CA TYR A 454 1.87 8.42 26.25
C TYR A 454 0.80 9.13 27.10
N PHE A 455 -0.39 9.40 26.55
CA PHE A 455 -1.44 10.11 27.31
C PHE A 455 -2.01 9.27 28.46
N MET A 456 -2.14 7.95 28.25
CA MET A 456 -2.57 7.02 29.31
C MET A 456 -1.59 7.03 30.50
N ASP A 457 -0.29 7.15 30.24
CA ASP A 457 0.75 7.15 31.28
C ASP A 457 0.84 8.49 32.03
N GLU A 458 0.53 9.62 31.38
CA GLU A 458 0.42 10.95 32.01
C GLU A 458 -0.87 11.09 32.86
N GLY A 459 -1.72 10.06 32.90
CA GLY A 459 -2.99 10.08 33.64
C GLY A 459 -4.03 11.01 33.01
N GLU A 460 -3.84 11.38 31.75
CA GLU A 460 -4.78 12.15 30.95
C GLU A 460 -5.68 11.19 30.16
N ASP A 461 -6.96 11.53 30.02
CA ASP A 461 -7.83 10.77 29.13
C ASP A 461 -7.30 10.93 27.69
N PRO A 462 -7.06 9.84 26.94
CA PRO A 462 -6.66 9.94 25.55
C PRO A 462 -7.68 10.80 24.80
N PRO A 463 -7.23 11.69 23.89
CA PRO A 463 -8.15 12.57 23.19
C PRO A 463 -9.17 11.71 22.42
N GLY A 464 -10.46 11.98 22.64
CA GLY A 464 -11.54 11.23 21.98
C GLY A 464 -11.56 11.34 20.45
N TYR A 465 -10.67 12.14 19.87
CA TYR A 465 -10.34 12.19 18.45
C TYR A 465 -8.87 12.61 18.28
N TYR A 466 -8.06 11.78 17.63
CA TYR A 466 -6.69 12.13 17.26
C TYR A 466 -6.68 12.97 15.99
N ASP A 467 -6.28 14.23 16.13
CA ASP A 467 -5.95 15.11 15.01
C ASP A 467 -4.43 15.24 14.83
N ASP A 468 -4.04 15.88 13.74
CA ASP A 468 -2.62 16.07 13.42
C ASP A 468 -1.91 17.01 14.42
N GLU A 469 -2.66 17.79 15.19
CA GLU A 469 -2.12 18.68 16.24
C GLU A 469 -1.62 17.87 17.43
N ALA A 470 -2.43 16.91 17.92
CA ALA A 470 -2.01 15.98 18.98
C ALA A 470 -0.77 15.18 18.55
N ALA A 471 -0.74 14.69 17.31
CA ALA A 471 0.37 13.94 16.78
C ALA A 471 1.66 14.77 16.70
N VAL A 472 1.57 16.02 16.21
CA VAL A 472 2.73 16.91 16.13
C VAL A 472 3.23 17.31 17.52
N SER A 473 2.31 17.58 18.46
CA SER A 473 2.64 17.90 19.85
C SER A 473 3.49 16.80 20.49
N TRP A 474 3.06 15.54 20.37
CA TRP A 474 3.81 14.38 20.85
C TRP A 474 5.17 14.23 20.14
N LEU A 475 5.19 14.33 18.81
CA LEU A 475 6.41 14.22 18.02
C LEU A 475 7.50 15.24 18.43
N THR A 476 7.10 16.44 18.85
CA THR A 476 8.02 17.48 19.31
C THR A 476 8.57 17.30 20.73
N GLN A 477 8.02 16.37 21.51
CA GLN A 477 8.44 16.17 22.91
C GLN A 477 9.94 15.87 23.01
N PRO A 478 10.61 16.40 24.05
CA PRO A 478 12.03 16.19 24.27
C PRO A 478 12.33 14.73 24.60
N LEU A 479 13.46 14.26 24.10
CA LEU A 479 14.00 12.93 24.33
C LEU A 479 15.50 13.04 24.61
N LEU A 480 15.99 12.43 25.69
CA LEU A 480 17.42 12.40 26.04
C LEU A 480 17.93 10.97 25.98
N VAL A 481 18.76 10.66 24.97
CA VAL A 481 19.31 9.31 24.77
C VAL A 481 20.82 9.37 24.67
N ALA A 482 21.52 8.62 25.52
CA ALA A 482 22.99 8.56 25.55
C ALA A 482 23.68 9.94 25.54
N GLY A 483 23.07 10.93 26.21
CA GLY A 483 23.58 12.30 26.29
C GLY A 483 23.19 13.23 25.13
N VAL A 484 22.48 12.71 24.12
CA VAL A 484 21.97 13.48 22.98
C VAL A 484 20.54 13.96 23.28
N CYS A 485 20.33 15.27 23.25
CA CYS A 485 19.01 15.87 23.39
C CYS A 485 18.34 16.02 22.01
N ALA A 486 17.29 15.24 21.79
CA ALA A 486 16.53 15.16 20.56
C ALA A 486 15.02 15.34 20.82
N SER A 487 14.21 15.10 19.78
CA SER A 487 12.76 15.00 19.89
C SER A 487 12.28 13.62 19.46
N GLN A 488 11.06 13.24 19.86
CA GLN A 488 10.44 11.97 19.45
C GLN A 488 10.41 11.77 17.92
N MET A 489 10.35 12.85 17.13
CA MET A 489 10.50 12.79 15.67
C MET A 489 11.71 11.99 15.19
N VAL A 490 12.88 12.11 15.83
CA VAL A 490 14.11 11.46 15.34
C VAL A 490 14.03 9.95 15.55
N ARG A 491 13.55 9.53 16.73
CA ARG A 491 13.26 8.14 17.08
C ARG A 491 12.23 7.56 16.10
N GLN A 492 11.11 8.25 15.93
CA GLN A 492 10.02 7.82 15.05
C GLN A 492 10.49 7.66 13.59
N LEU A 493 11.31 8.59 13.12
CA LEU A 493 11.85 8.55 11.77
C LEU A 493 12.76 7.34 11.55
N ALA A 494 13.57 6.96 12.54
CA ALA A 494 14.43 5.79 12.45
C ALA A 494 13.64 4.48 12.34
N ILE A 495 12.55 4.35 13.11
CA ILE A 495 11.60 3.23 13.01
C ILE A 495 11.02 3.15 11.59
N TRP A 496 10.53 4.28 11.08
CA TRP A 496 9.89 4.34 9.77
C TRP A 496 10.82 4.05 8.60
N VAL A 497 12.07 4.53 8.64
CA VAL A 497 13.08 4.22 7.62
C VAL A 497 13.33 2.72 7.56
N ARG A 498 13.57 2.08 8.71
CA ARG A 498 13.79 0.62 8.78
C ARG A 498 12.59 -0.17 8.27
N ALA A 499 11.39 0.19 8.72
CA ALA A 499 10.16 -0.44 8.25
C ALA A 499 10.01 -0.31 6.72
N SER A 500 10.35 0.86 6.15
CA SER A 500 10.28 1.09 4.70
C SER A 500 11.23 0.20 3.89
N GLU A 501 12.39 -0.16 4.44
CA GLU A 501 13.31 -1.08 3.78
C GLU A 501 12.75 -2.50 3.72
N ALA A 502 12.08 -2.97 4.78
CA ALA A 502 11.38 -4.25 4.76
C ALA A 502 10.26 -4.24 3.70
N PHE A 503 9.50 -3.15 3.62
CA PHE A 503 8.41 -2.99 2.66
C PHE A 503 8.89 -2.93 1.19
N SER A 504 10.13 -2.50 0.93
CA SER A 504 10.68 -2.31 -0.43
C SER A 504 11.33 -3.57 -1.04
N ARG A 505 11.62 -4.62 -0.24
CA ARG A 505 12.43 -5.79 -0.67
C ARG A 505 11.70 -6.81 -1.57
N HIS A 506 10.43 -6.60 -1.90
CA HIS A 506 9.64 -7.60 -2.62
C HIS A 506 9.58 -7.32 -4.13
N VAL A 507 10.53 -7.94 -4.84
CA VAL A 507 10.54 -8.04 -6.29
C VAL A 507 9.91 -9.38 -6.70
N VAL A 508 8.78 -9.35 -7.40
CA VAL A 508 8.27 -10.53 -8.13
C VAL A 508 9.29 -10.89 -9.23
N PRO A 509 9.77 -12.13 -9.33
CA PRO A 509 10.62 -12.52 -10.46
C PRO A 509 9.82 -12.43 -11.78
N PRO A 510 10.41 -11.90 -12.87
CA PRO A 510 9.72 -11.80 -14.15
C PRO A 510 9.33 -13.19 -14.71
N PRO A 511 8.30 -13.30 -15.56
CA PRO A 511 7.99 -14.53 -16.27
C PRO A 511 9.19 -14.98 -17.12
N ALA A 512 9.27 -16.28 -17.38
CA ALA A 512 10.33 -16.87 -18.20
C ALA A 512 10.25 -16.33 -19.65
N GLY A 513 10.97 -15.26 -19.92
CA GLY A 513 11.41 -14.88 -21.26
C GLY A 513 12.78 -15.48 -21.50
N GLU A 514 12.97 -16.08 -22.67
CA GLU A 514 14.17 -16.80 -23.12
C GLU A 514 15.48 -16.17 -22.62
N GLY A 515 16.22 -16.93 -21.82
CA GLY A 515 17.44 -16.47 -21.16
C GLY A 515 18.57 -16.20 -22.15
N HIS A 516 19.24 -15.06 -21.96
CA HIS A 516 20.68 -14.98 -22.18
C HIS A 516 21.35 -15.29 -20.84
N GLY A 517 21.79 -16.54 -20.71
CA GLY A 517 22.34 -17.09 -19.48
C GLY A 517 23.76 -16.62 -19.19
N GLU A 518 24.15 -16.76 -17.92
CA GLU A 518 25.53 -17.01 -17.51
C GLU A 518 25.57 -17.56 -16.07
N GLY A 519 26.25 -18.70 -15.90
CA GLY A 519 26.98 -19.08 -14.68
C GLY A 519 26.24 -19.82 -13.56
N GLN A 520 26.04 -21.13 -13.70
CA GLN A 520 25.72 -22.04 -12.58
C GLN A 520 26.96 -22.35 -11.72
N GLY A 521 26.81 -22.35 -10.40
CA GLY A 521 27.71 -22.98 -9.44
C GLY A 521 26.91 -23.86 -8.47
N GLN A 522 27.12 -25.17 -8.55
CA GLN A 522 26.42 -26.21 -7.79
C GLN A 522 26.95 -26.30 -6.35
N GLY A 523 26.04 -26.56 -5.40
CA GLY A 523 26.35 -26.93 -4.01
C GLY A 523 25.14 -27.60 -3.41
N GLU A 524 25.20 -28.93 -3.27
CA GLU A 524 24.18 -29.80 -2.69
C GLU A 524 24.23 -29.71 -1.16
N GLY A 525 23.06 -29.73 -0.53
CA GLY A 525 22.88 -29.78 0.91
C GLY A 525 21.39 -29.97 1.20
N GLU A 526 21.00 -31.20 1.48
CA GLU A 526 19.67 -31.59 1.93
C GLU A 526 19.50 -31.14 3.39
N ASP A 527 18.45 -30.38 3.69
CA ASP A 527 17.92 -30.29 5.06
C ASP A 527 16.42 -29.97 5.02
N GLU A 528 15.64 -30.83 5.68
CA GLU A 528 14.19 -30.75 5.77
C GLU A 528 13.81 -29.78 6.90
N GLY A 529 13.29 -28.61 6.54
CA GLY A 529 12.77 -27.63 7.49
C GLY A 529 11.39 -27.15 7.07
N GLU A 530 10.38 -27.45 7.89
CA GLU A 530 8.99 -27.01 7.73
C GLU A 530 8.91 -25.47 7.63
N SER A 531 8.39 -24.97 6.50
CA SER A 531 8.24 -23.53 6.25
C SER A 531 6.97 -23.00 6.91
N GLU A 532 7.12 -22.26 8.00
CA GLU A 532 6.11 -21.31 8.46
C GLU A 532 6.00 -20.19 7.43
N THR A 533 4.89 -20.15 6.70
CA THR A 533 4.52 -19.02 5.83
C THR A 533 4.09 -17.85 6.72
N GLY A 534 5.06 -17.17 7.33
CA GLY A 534 4.86 -15.86 7.92
C GLY A 534 4.60 -14.84 6.83
N SER A 535 3.46 -14.16 6.89
CA SER A 535 3.08 -13.15 5.91
C SER A 535 4.02 -11.94 6.01
N ILE A 536 4.43 -11.37 4.88
CA ILE A 536 5.33 -10.20 4.79
C ILE A 536 4.82 -8.98 5.62
N GLY A 537 3.50 -8.83 5.70
CA GLY A 537 2.88 -7.83 6.57
C GLY A 537 3.11 -8.12 8.05
N GLU A 538 3.28 -9.37 8.44
CA GLU A 538 3.63 -9.75 9.83
C GLU A 538 5.05 -9.34 10.15
N ALA A 539 6.01 -9.40 9.22
CA ALA A 539 7.36 -8.87 9.46
C ALA A 539 7.35 -7.34 9.62
N PHE A 540 6.65 -6.63 8.73
CA PHE A 540 6.52 -5.17 8.80
C PHE A 540 5.75 -4.72 10.06
N CYS A 541 4.64 -5.37 10.41
CA CYS A 541 3.89 -5.11 11.63
C CYS A 541 4.66 -5.54 12.89
N ALA A 542 5.37 -6.67 12.87
CA ALA A 542 6.17 -7.11 14.00
C ALA A 542 7.31 -6.14 14.31
N GLU A 543 7.92 -5.54 13.29
CA GLU A 543 8.94 -4.49 13.49
C GLU A 543 8.34 -3.26 14.19
N PHE A 544 7.13 -2.83 13.81
CA PHE A 544 6.41 -1.76 14.50
C PHE A 544 6.01 -2.13 15.92
N GLU A 545 5.38 -3.30 16.12
CA GLU A 545 4.94 -3.76 17.43
C GLU A 545 6.10 -3.99 18.39
N ALA A 546 7.23 -4.51 17.89
CA ALA A 546 8.44 -4.68 18.69
C ALA A 546 9.02 -3.32 19.10
N ALA A 547 9.10 -2.37 18.17
CA ALA A 547 9.55 -1.00 18.46
C ALA A 547 8.63 -0.33 19.50
N ALA A 548 7.32 -0.34 19.27
CA ALA A 548 6.33 0.28 20.15
C ALA A 548 6.31 -0.34 21.56
N ARG A 549 6.35 -1.68 21.68
CA ARG A 549 6.42 -2.36 22.99
C ARG A 549 7.68 -1.98 23.76
N ALA A 550 8.84 -1.98 23.09
CA ALA A 550 10.10 -1.68 23.74
C ALA A 550 10.21 -0.22 24.20
N ILE A 551 9.63 0.72 23.45
CA ILE A 551 9.49 2.12 23.87
C ILE A 551 8.61 2.21 25.12
N LYS A 552 7.43 1.55 25.09
CA LYS A 552 6.47 1.56 26.21
C LYS A 552 7.04 1.03 27.52
N GLU A 553 7.70 -0.12 27.49
CA GLU A 553 8.29 -0.72 28.71
C GLU A 553 9.36 0.17 29.33
N LYS A 554 10.03 1.00 28.53
CA LYS A 554 11.12 1.87 28.96
C LYS A 554 10.64 3.24 29.41
N ASP A 555 9.64 3.83 28.76
CA ASP A 555 9.00 5.07 29.22
C ASP A 555 8.35 4.87 30.60
N ALA A 556 7.69 3.71 30.81
CA ALA A 556 7.15 3.33 32.12
C ALA A 556 8.26 3.20 33.20
N ALA A 557 9.44 2.68 32.84
CA ALA A 557 10.58 2.56 33.74
C ALA A 557 11.26 3.91 34.03
N ALA A 558 11.30 4.82 33.05
CA ALA A 558 11.86 6.15 33.18
C ALA A 558 10.97 7.08 34.03
N ALA A 559 9.65 6.99 33.87
CA ALA A 559 8.67 7.71 34.69
C ALA A 559 8.81 7.34 36.18
N ALA A 560 9.02 6.05 36.48
CA ALA A 560 9.23 5.57 37.84
C ALA A 560 10.52 6.10 38.50
N LEU A 561 11.55 6.43 37.71
CA LEU A 561 12.83 6.98 38.18
C LEU A 561 12.81 8.51 38.39
N ILE A 562 11.80 9.21 37.87
CA ILE A 562 11.63 10.66 38.03
C ILE A 562 10.67 10.99 39.18
N SER A 563 9.85 10.02 39.62
CA SER A 563 8.93 10.13 40.76
C SER A 563 9.53 9.79 42.13
N ASP A 564 10.78 9.30 42.18
CA ASP A 564 11.60 9.10 43.38
C ASP A 564 12.68 10.18 43.50
#